data_AF-A0A920UKC4-F1
#
_entry.id   AF-A0A920UKC4-F1
#
_cell.length_a   1.000
_cell.length_b   1.000
_cell.length_c   1.000
_cell.angle_alpha   90.00
_cell.angle_beta   90.00
_cell.angle_gamma   90.00
#
_symmetry.space_group_name_H-M   'P 1'
#
loop_
_entity.id
_entity.type
_entity.pdbx_description
1 polymer ?
#
loop_
_entity_poly.entity_id
_entity_poly.type
_entity_poly.pdbx_seq_one_letter_code
_entity_poly.pdbx_strand_id
1 'polypeptide(L)' 'MTIKNPKSGDMKKINLKSRIDTNAEVNYYVNGGLLQFVLRKLLND' A
#
# COMPACT_ATOMS: atom_id res chain seq x y z
N MET A 1 -3.16 -11.43 1.69
CA MET A 1 -3.48 -11.28 3.13
C MET A 1 -3.46 -12.66 3.78
N THR A 2 -2.91 -12.77 4.98
CA THR A 2 -2.87 -14.04 5.73
C THR A 2 -3.81 -13.94 6.92
N ILE A 3 -4.76 -14.87 7.01
CA ILE A 3 -5.68 -14.97 8.15
C ILE A 3 -5.23 -16.16 8.99
N LYS A 4 -4.99 -15.92 10.29
CA LYS A 4 -4.60 -16.94 11.26
C LYS A 4 -5.75 -17.19 12.24
N ASN A 5 -6.13 -18.44 12.43
CA ASN A 5 -7.03 -18.83 13.50
C ASN A 5 -6.24 -18.88 14.83
N PRO A 6 -6.60 -18.09 15.85
CA PRO A 6 -5.86 -18.05 17.11
C PRO A 6 -6.02 -19.31 17.97
N LYS A 7 -7.08 -20.11 17.75
CA LYS A 7 -7.35 -21.34 18.52
C LYS A 7 -6.78 -22.60 17.86
N SER A 8 -6.98 -22.77 16.56
CA SER A 8 -6.46 -23.95 15.83
C SER A 8 -5.05 -23.77 15.26
N GLY A 9 -4.57 -22.52 15.16
CA GLY A 9 -3.29 -22.20 14.54
C GLY A 9 -3.31 -22.21 13.01
N ASP A 10 -4.43 -22.57 12.39
CA ASP A 10 -4.57 -22.65 10.93
C ASP A 10 -4.28 -21.31 10.26
N MET A 11 -3.54 -21.35 9.17
CA MET A 11 -3.24 -20.19 8.35
C MET A 11 -3.84 -20.35 6.96
N LYS A 12 -4.58 -19.34 6.51
CA LYS A 12 -5.12 -19.27 5.15
C LYS A 12 -4.56 -18.04 4.44
N LYS A 13 -4.04 -18.25 3.23
CA LYS A 13 -3.63 -17.16 2.34
C LYS A 13 -4.77 -16.86 1.37
N ILE A 14 -5.12 -15.59 1.25
CA ILE A 14 -6.06 -15.09 0.25
C ILE A 14 -5.38 -14.02 -0.60
N ASN A 15 -5.68 -14.06 -1.90
CA ASN A 15 -5.27 -13.03 -2.85
C ASN A 15 -6.33 -11.94 -2.86
N LEU A 16 -5.87 -10.69 -2.80
CA LEU A 16 -6.72 -9.50 -2.84
C LEU A 16 -6.23 -8.60 -3.96
N LYS A 17 -7.15 -7.87 -4.60
CA LYS A 17 -6.81 -6.83 -5.56
C LYS A 17 -6.57 -5.51 -4.83
N SER A 18 -5.41 -4.89 -5.06
CA SER A 18 -5.16 -3.52 -4.58
C SER A 18 -5.94 -2.53 -5.46
N ARG A 19 -6.62 -1.56 -4.84
CA ARG A 19 -7.37 -0.49 -5.54
C ARG A 19 -6.50 0.75 -5.72
N ILE A 20 -5.34 0.54 -6.35
CA ILE A 20 -4.49 1.60 -6.87
C ILE A 20 -4.82 1.63 -8.35
N ASP A 21 -5.71 2.53 -8.73
CA ASP A 21 -6.39 2.52 -10.02
C ASP A 21 -5.68 3.43 -11.05
N THR A 22 -4.79 4.34 -10.59
CA THR A 22 -4.07 5.29 -11.46
C THR A 22 -2.56 5.31 -11.22
N ASN A 23 -1.79 5.72 -12.25
CA ASN A 23 -0.33 5.91 -12.13
C ASN A 23 0.06 6.97 -11.09
N ALA A 24 -0.79 7.99 -10.90
CA ALA A 24 -0.57 9.00 -9.86
C ALA A 24 -0.65 8.38 -8.46
N GLU A 25 -1.62 7.51 -8.20
CA GLU A 25 -1.75 6.79 -6.93
C GLU A 25 -0.57 5.85 -6.68
N VAL A 26 -0.04 5.20 -7.72
CA VAL A 26 1.21 4.41 -7.61
C VAL A 26 2.35 5.29 -7.10
N ASN A 27 2.52 6.49 -7.68
CA ASN A 27 3.57 7.43 -7.26
C ASN A 27 3.38 7.91 -5.82
N TYR A 28 2.15 8.18 -5.40
CA TYR A 28 1.85 8.57 -4.03
C TYR A 28 2.14 7.42 -3.06
N TYR A 29 1.74 6.19 -3.40
CA TYR A 29 1.99 5.00 -2.59
C TYR A 29 3.49 4.74 -2.39
N VAL A 30 4.26 4.75 -3.49
CA VAL A 30 5.71 4.52 -3.47
C VAL A 30 6.46 5.61 -2.67
N ASN A 31 5.95 6.84 -2.68
CA ASN A 31 6.54 7.95 -1.91
C ASN A 31 6.10 8.01 -0.44
N GLY A 32 5.28 7.06 0.03
CA GLY A 32 4.79 7.05 1.41
C GLY A 32 3.60 7.98 1.67
N GLY A 33 2.90 8.40 0.61
CA GLY A 33 1.69 9.22 0.67
C GLY A 33 1.76 10.46 -0.23
N LEU A 34 0.59 11.04 -0.50
CA LEU A 34 0.46 12.25 -1.31
C LEU A 34 1.29 13.42 -0.74
N LEU A 35 1.21 13.66 0.58
CA LEU A 35 1.92 14.77 1.22
C LEU A 35 3.44 14.62 1.07
N GLN A 36 3.96 13.41 1.28
CA GLN A 36 5.39 13.14 1.15
C GLN A 36 5.87 13.30 -0.30
N PHE A 37 5.07 12.83 -1.26
CA PHE A 37 5.33 13.04 -2.69
C PHE A 37 5.45 14.53 -3.03
N VAL A 38 4.50 15.36 -2.57
CA VAL A 38 4.49 16.81 -2.86
C VAL A 38 5.66 17.52 -2.19
N LEU A 39 5.91 17.29 -0.89
CA LEU A 39 7.00 17.96 -0.17
C LEU A 39 8.36 17.66 -0.80
N ARG A 40 8.62 16.40 -1.16
CA ARG A 40 9.87 16.02 -1.85
C ARG A 40 9.99 16.65 -3.22
N LYS A 41 8.88 16.80 -3.94
CA LYS A 41 8.87 17.46 -5.24
C LYS A 41 9.24 18.94 -5.08
N LEU A 42 8.63 19.64 -4.13
CA LEU A 42 8.92 21.05 -3.83
C LEU A 42 10.35 21.32 -3.35
N LEU A 43 11.01 20.32 -2.75
CA LEU A 43 12.41 20.45 -2.30
C LEU A 43 13.43 20.19 -3.42
N ASN A 44 13.00 19.54 -4.51
CA ASN A 44 13.85 19.17 -5.64
C ASN A 44 13.57 20.02 -6.90
N ASP A 45 12.59 20.92 -6.83
CA ASP A 45 12.28 21.96 -7.82
C ASP A 45 13.04 23.27 -7.47
#